data_AF-A0A812EV67-F1
#
_entry.id   AF-A0A812EV67-F1
#
_cell.length_a   1.000
_cell.length_b   1.000
_cell.length_c   1.000
_cell.angle_alpha   90.00
_cell.angle_beta   90.00
_cell.angle_gamma   90.00
#
_symmetry.space_group_name_H-M   'P 1'
#
loop_
_entity.id
_entity.type
_entity.pdbx_description
1 polymer ?
#
loop_
_entity_poly.entity_id
_entity_poly.type
_entity_poly.pdbx_seq_one_letter_code
_entity_poly.pdbx_strand_id
1 'polypeptide(L)' 'MEPALMFAAAAMVVIGLVGQGFEMRKIRKSITTDEQLSSKNVFVDRRNLKWYAIIGAGLILYYFGGGSRV' A
#
# COMPACT_ATOMS: atom_id res chain seq x y z
N MET A 1 22.14 12.93 2.31
CA MET A 1 21.05 11.95 2.49
C MET A 1 20.91 11.75 3.98
N GLU A 2 19.76 12.01 4.58
CA GLU A 2 19.53 11.61 5.97
C GLU A 2 19.17 10.12 5.99
N PRO A 3 20.01 9.23 6.58
CA PRO A 3 19.73 7.80 6.59
C PRO A 3 18.38 7.48 7.21
N ALA A 4 17.97 8.25 8.23
CA ALA A 4 16.68 8.13 8.90
C ALA A 4 15.50 8.28 7.91
N LEU A 5 15.55 9.23 6.97
CA LEU A 5 14.51 9.42 5.97
C LEU A 5 14.43 8.23 4.99
N MET A 6 15.57 7.64 4.65
CA MET A 6 15.61 6.46 3.77
C MET A 6 15.01 5.22 4.47
N PHE A 7 15.34 5.00 5.74
CA PHE A 7 14.74 3.93 6.53
C PHE A 7 13.24 4.15 6.74
N ALA A 8 12.81 5.39 6.99
CA ALA A 8 11.39 5.74 7.11
C ALA A 8 10.64 5.48 5.80
N ALA A 9 11.19 5.89 4.66
CA ALA A 9 10.61 5.65 3.35
C ALA A 9 10.47 4.15 3.05
N ALA A 10 11.52 3.36 3.31
CA ALA A 10 11.49 1.91 3.16
C ALA A 10 10.43 1.27 4.09
N ALA A 11 10.36 1.68 5.35
CA ALA A 11 9.37 1.19 6.31
C ALA A 11 7.94 1.49 5.84
N MET A 12 7.68 2.71 5.34
CA MET A 12 6.36 3.06 4.78
C MET A 12 5.97 2.16 3.61
N VAL A 13 6.89 1.92 2.66
CA VAL A 13 6.61 1.04 1.52
C VAL A 13 6.35 -0.39 1.98
N VAL A 14 7.15 -0.94 2.90
CA VAL A 14 6.96 -2.29 3.45
C VAL A 14 5.62 -2.42 4.17
N ILE A 15 5.30 -1.49 5.07
CA ILE A 15 4.01 -1.47 5.79
C ILE A 15 2.85 -1.36 4.80
N GLY A 16 3.00 -0.51 3.79
CA GLY A 16 2.04 -0.34 2.69
C GLY A 16 1.75 -1.66 1.98
N LEU A 17 2.78 -2.36 1.51
CA LEU A 17 2.65 -3.64 0.79
C LEU A 17 2.09 -4.76 1.68
N VAL A 18 2.60 -4.89 2.91
CA VAL A 18 2.15 -5.93 3.85
C VAL A 18 0.68 -5.71 4.21
N GLY A 19 0.32 -4.49 4.61
CA GLY A 19 -1.05 -4.13 4.93
C GLY A 19 -2.01 -4.31 3.75
N GLN A 20 -1.55 -3.95 2.55
CA GLN A 20 -2.27 -4.20 1.31
C GLN A 20 -2.60 -5.69 1.14
N GLY A 21 -1.61 -6.57 1.29
CA GLY A 21 -1.79 -8.03 1.18
C GLY A 21 -2.82 -8.58 2.19
N PHE A 22 -2.79 -8.11 3.44
CA PHE A 22 -3.78 -8.50 4.45
C PHE A 22 -5.20 -8.03 4.09
N GLU A 23 -5.35 -6.79 3.62
CA GLU A 23 -6.65 -6.25 3.23
C GLU A 23 -7.20 -6.95 1.99
N MET A 24 -6.36 -7.27 1.00
CA MET A 24 -6.74 -8.09 -0.16
C MET A 24 -7.26 -9.46 0.27
N ARG A 25 -6.61 -10.10 1.27
CA ARG A 25 -7.10 -11.37 1.83
C ARG A 25 -8.47 -11.20 2.50
N LYS A 26 -8.69 -10.10 3.21
CA LYS A 26 -9.98 -9.77 3.86
C LYS A 26 -11.09 -9.50 2.83
N ILE A 27 -10.78 -8.74 1.77
CA ILE A 27 -11.69 -8.46 0.65
C ILE A 27 -12.14 -9.78 0.01
N ARG A 28 -11.21 -10.68 -0.32
CA ARG A 28 -11.52 -11.99 -0.91
C ARG A 28 -12.45 -12.81 -0.03
N LYS A 29 -12.22 -12.82 1.28
CA LYS A 29 -13.10 -13.51 2.23
C LYS A 29 -14.51 -12.89 2.28
N SER A 30 -14.64 -11.56 2.23
CA SER A 30 -15.95 -10.90 2.25
C SER A 30 -16.79 -11.16 0.99
N ILE A 31 -16.15 -11.30 -0.17
CA ILE A 31 -16.85 -11.58 -1.44
C ILE A 31 -17.48 -12.98 -1.45
N THR A 32 -16.95 -13.92 -0.67
CA THR A 32 -17.51 -15.27 -0.54
C THR A 32 -18.74 -15.31 0.37
N THR A 33 -18.86 -14.38 1.32
CA THR A 33 -19.96 -14.35 2.30
C THR A 33 -21.12 -13.44 1.88
N ASP A 34 -20.85 -12.40 1.10
CA ASP A 34 -21.85 -11.45 0.61
C ASP A 34 -22.33 -11.86 -0.78
N GLU A 35 -23.59 -12.24 -0.87
CA GLU A 35 -24.37 -12.86 -1.96
C GLU A 35 -24.36 -12.17 -3.36
N GLN A 36 -23.41 -11.30 -3.72
CA GLN A 36 -23.50 -10.49 -4.93
C GLN A 36 -22.27 -10.49 -5.85
N LEU A 37 -22.44 -11.23 -6.95
CA LEU A 37 -22.33 -10.80 -8.36
C LEU A 37 -21.79 -9.40 -8.65
N SER A 38 -20.53 -9.14 -8.32
CA SER A 38 -19.71 -8.25 -9.12
C SER A 38 -18.28 -8.71 -8.98
N SER A 39 -17.58 -8.85 -10.11
CA SER A 39 -16.12 -9.02 -10.15
C SER A 39 -15.48 -7.73 -9.61
N LYS A 40 -15.61 -7.52 -8.30
CA LYS A 40 -15.18 -6.32 -7.63
C LYS A 40 -13.67 -6.41 -7.57
N ASN A 41 -13.01 -5.67 -8.45
CA ASN A 41 -11.57 -5.74 -8.61
C ASN A 41 -10.90 -5.44 -7.27
N VAL A 42 -10.28 -6.46 -6.66
CA VAL A 42 -9.72 -6.41 -5.30
C VAL A 42 -8.65 -5.32 -5.17
N PHE A 43 -7.95 -5.05 -6.28
CA PHE A 43 -6.95 -4.00 -6.37
C PHE A 43 -7.54 -2.59 -6.24
N VAL A 44 -8.77 -2.37 -6.71
CA VAL A 44 -9.41 -1.04 -6.76
C VAL A 44 -10.46 -0.87 -5.65
N ASP A 45 -10.57 -1.82 -4.73
CA ASP A 45 -11.48 -1.72 -3.60
C ASP A 45 -11.07 -0.55 -2.68
N ARG A 46 -12.04 0.24 -2.21
CA ARG A 46 -11.80 1.41 -1.36
C ARG A 46 -11.02 1.08 -0.08
N ARG A 47 -11.15 -0.16 0.44
CA ARG A 47 -10.36 -0.65 1.58
C ARG A 47 -8.86 -0.70 1.26
N ASN A 48 -8.50 -0.91 0.00
CA ASN A 48 -7.13 -1.01 -0.48
C ASN A 48 -6.49 0.37 -0.77
N LEU A 49 -7.28 1.42 -1.01
CA LEU A 49 -6.82 2.77 -1.35
C LEU A 49 -5.86 3.38 -0.31
N LYS A 50 -6.13 3.16 0.99
CA LYS A 50 -5.26 3.66 2.07
C LYS A 50 -3.83 3.12 1.98
N TRP A 51 -3.68 1.87 1.53
CA TRP A 51 -2.37 1.25 1.41
C TRP A 51 -1.58 1.81 0.22
N TYR A 52 -2.25 2.11 -0.90
CA TYR A 52 -1.62 2.83 -2.02
C TYR A 52 -1.18 4.25 -1.62
N ALA A 53 -1.95 4.95 -0.78
CA ALA A 53 -1.56 6.25 -0.28
C ALA A 53 -0.26 6.18 0.56
N ILE A 54 -0.13 5.16 1.41
CA ILE A 54 1.09 4.93 2.21
C ILE A 54 2.28 4.57 1.31
N ILE A 55 2.09 3.68 0.34
CA ILE A 55 3.13 3.31 -0.63
C ILE A 55 3.58 4.54 -1.41
N GLY A 56 2.63 5.31 -1.96
CA GLY A 56 2.90 6.53 -2.70
C GLY A 56 3.66 7.56 -1.86
N ALA A 57 3.23 7.79 -0.62
CA ALA A 57 3.92 8.68 0.31
C ALA A 57 5.36 8.22 0.61
N GLY A 58 5.59 6.91 0.79
CA GLY A 58 6.93 6.34 0.97
C GLY A 58 7.82 6.55 -0.26
N LEU A 59 7.29 6.37 -1.47
CA LEU A 59 8.03 6.61 -2.72
C LEU A 59 8.34 8.09 -2.94
N ILE A 60 7.40 8.99 -2.64
CA ILE A 60 7.62 10.44 -2.68
C ILE A 60 8.70 10.84 -1.68
N LEU A 61 8.61 10.34 -0.44
CA LEU A 61 9.59 10.59 0.61
C LEU A 61 10.98 10.09 0.19
N TYR A 62 11.07 8.92 -0.43
CA TYR A 62 12.32 8.40 -0.99
C TYR A 62 12.90 9.33 -2.07
N TYR A 63 12.07 9.72 -3.05
CA TYR A 63 12.51 10.55 -4.18
C TYR A 63 13.08 11.90 -3.71
N PHE A 64 12.38 12.59 -2.81
CA PHE A 64 12.81 13.89 -2.29
C PHE A 64 13.87 13.79 -1.18
N GLY A 65 13.85 12.72 -0.38
CA GLY A 65 14.77 12.49 0.75
C GLY A 65 16.21 12.14 0.34
N GLY A 66 16.45 11.84 -0.94
CA GLY A 66 17.79 11.62 -1.48
C GLY A 66 17.90 10.54 -2.53
N GLY A 67 16.86 9.74 -2.76
CA GLY A 67 16.85 8.68 -3.78
C GLY A 67 17.01 9.19 -5.21
N SER A 68 16.66 10.45 -5.48
CA SER A 68 16.90 11.11 -6.77
C SER A 68 18.37 11.45 -7.06
N ARG A 69 19.27 11.29 -6.07
CA ARG A 69 20.69 11.64 -6.15
C ARG A 69 21.63 10.42 -6.08
N VAL A 70 21.05 9.22 -6.03
CA VAL A 70 21.76 7.92 -6.07
C VAL A 70 21.73 7.41 -7.50
#